data_AF-A0A928CAC6-F1
#
_entry.id   AF-A0A928CAC6-F1
#
_cell.length_a   1.000
_cell.length_b   1.000
_cell.length_c   1.000
_cell.angle_alpha   90.00
_cell.angle_beta   90.00
_cell.angle_gamma   90.00
#
_symmetry.space_group_name_H-M   'P 1'
#
loop_
_entity.id
_entity.type
_entity.pdbx_description
1 polymer ?
#
loop_
_entity_poly.entity_id
_entity_poly.type
_entity_poly.pdbx_seq_one_letter_code
_entity_poly.pdbx_strand_id
1 'polypeptide(L)'
;FGTKYEPGPIFPMMFISIACGAISGFHATQSPLMARCIKNERHGRPVFYGAMIVEGIVALIWAAAATAFFEQHGTDFTAAQVVDFICKDWLGVIGGILAVLGVIAAPITSGDTAMRSARLILADMLKMEQKSISKRLLLCAPLFAASLGLLIFSIMNNDGFTIIWRYFSWCNQTLSVFTLWAITVYLVLEKKNYFVTLIPALFMTCVVTTYICIAPEGFRMNETIAYIIGGVATITAIVWFASWKKKNEPVL
;
A
#
# COMPACT_ATOMS: atom_id res chain seq x y z
N PHE A 1 -10.07 -3.18 12.45
CA PHE A 1 -9.01 -4.06 12.97
C PHE A 1 -8.49 -3.52 14.30
N GLY A 2 -8.41 -4.35 15.35
CA GLY A 2 -7.69 -4.01 16.59
C GLY A 2 -8.40 -3.07 17.57
N THR A 3 -9.72 -2.95 17.51
CA THR A 3 -10.54 -2.28 18.54
C THR A 3 -11.80 -3.09 18.81
N LYS A 4 -12.61 -2.64 19.77
CA LYS A 4 -13.88 -3.20 20.29
C LYS A 4 -14.89 -3.73 19.25
N TYR A 5 -14.65 -3.56 17.95
CA TYR A 5 -15.58 -3.77 16.84
C TYR A 5 -15.07 -4.70 15.71
N GLU A 6 -13.83 -5.24 15.78
CA GLU A 6 -13.39 -6.38 14.94
C GLU A 6 -12.42 -7.29 15.72
N PRO A 7 -12.72 -8.60 15.91
CA PRO A 7 -12.00 -9.51 16.82
C PRO A 7 -10.70 -10.08 16.21
N GLY A 8 -9.79 -9.21 15.76
CA GLY A 8 -8.46 -9.59 15.28
C GLY A 8 -7.35 -8.94 16.11
N PRO A 9 -6.19 -9.61 16.27
CA PRO A 9 -5.08 -9.04 17.04
C PRO A 9 -4.53 -7.77 16.39
N ILE A 10 -4.06 -6.81 17.18
CA ILE A 10 -3.52 -5.53 16.68
C ILE A 10 -2.34 -5.79 15.74
N PHE A 11 -1.42 -6.67 16.15
CA PHE A 11 -0.37 -7.19 15.28
C PHE A 11 -0.83 -8.51 14.67
N PRO A 12 -0.69 -8.73 13.35
CA PRO A 12 -0.14 -7.83 12.33
C PRO A 12 -1.19 -6.93 11.66
N MET A 13 -2.48 -7.06 12.04
CA MET A 13 -3.61 -6.51 11.29
C MET A 13 -3.54 -5.00 11.08
N MET A 14 -3.07 -4.23 12.08
CA MET A 14 -2.94 -2.78 12.00
C MET A 14 -2.02 -2.34 10.84
N PHE A 15 -0.88 -3.02 10.65
CA PHE A 15 0.09 -2.68 9.61
C PHE A 15 -0.39 -3.05 8.21
N ILE A 16 -1.30 -4.03 8.12
CA ILE A 16 -1.96 -4.39 6.87
C ILE A 16 -3.12 -3.45 6.58
N SER A 17 -3.95 -3.11 7.57
CA SER A 17 -5.12 -2.26 7.36
C SER A 17 -4.77 -0.82 7.02
N ILE A 18 -3.72 -0.28 7.64
CA ILE A 18 -3.20 1.08 7.35
C ILE A 18 -2.11 0.96 6.28
N ALA A 19 -2.42 0.30 5.15
CA ALA A 19 -1.40 -0.13 4.20
C ALA A 19 -0.54 1.04 3.68
N CYS A 20 -1.19 2.06 3.12
CA CYS A 20 -0.50 3.22 2.57
C CYS A 20 0.19 4.09 3.64
N GLY A 21 -0.27 4.06 4.90
CA GLY A 21 0.32 4.84 5.99
C GLY A 21 1.47 4.13 6.71
N ALA A 22 1.45 2.80 6.80
CA ALA A 22 2.54 2.02 7.40
C ALA A 22 3.74 1.94 6.44
N ILE A 23 3.51 1.50 5.20
CA ILE A 23 4.46 1.56 4.10
C ILE A 23 3.76 1.20 2.79
N SER A 24 3.94 2.03 1.76
CA SER A 24 3.20 1.87 0.51
C SER A 24 3.99 1.13 -0.56
N GLY A 25 3.59 -0.12 -0.86
CA GLY A 25 4.12 -0.87 -2.01
C GLY A 25 3.64 -0.29 -3.36
N PHE A 26 2.46 0.33 -3.40
CA PHE A 26 1.89 0.91 -4.60
C PHE A 26 2.79 1.99 -5.22
N HIS A 27 3.41 2.84 -4.38
CA HIS A 27 4.37 3.85 -4.82
C HIS A 27 5.59 3.24 -5.55
N ALA A 28 5.96 2.00 -5.23
CA ALA A 28 7.03 1.30 -5.95
C ALA A 28 6.65 1.03 -7.41
N THR A 29 5.38 0.73 -7.70
CA THR A 29 4.91 0.50 -9.09
C THR A 29 4.88 1.78 -9.91
N GLN A 30 4.64 2.93 -9.25
CA GLN A 30 4.51 4.23 -9.91
C GLN A 30 5.84 4.95 -10.06
N SER A 31 6.81 4.65 -9.20
CA SER A 31 8.12 5.32 -9.16
C SER A 31 8.85 5.34 -10.52
N PRO A 32 8.87 4.27 -11.34
CA PRO A 32 9.49 4.31 -12.66
C PRO A 32 8.81 5.27 -13.64
N LEU A 33 7.48 5.40 -13.57
CA LEU A 33 6.74 6.35 -14.41
C LEU A 33 7.08 7.79 -14.04
N MET A 34 7.14 8.08 -12.74
CA MET A 34 7.49 9.41 -12.24
C MET A 34 8.96 9.74 -12.53
N ALA A 35 9.87 8.79 -12.35
CA ALA A 35 11.30 8.98 -12.64
C ALA A 35 11.55 9.41 -14.09
N ARG A 36 10.78 8.86 -15.05
CA ARG A 36 10.88 9.23 -16.49
C ARG A 36 10.29 10.60 -16.83
N CYS A 37 9.44 11.15 -15.97
CA CYS A 37 8.83 12.47 -16.17
C CYS A 37 9.60 13.61 -15.49
N ILE A 38 10.55 13.28 -14.62
CA ILE A 38 11.40 14.27 -13.95
C ILE A 38 12.49 14.75 -14.93
N LYS A 39 12.60 16.07 -15.11
CA LYS A 39 13.59 16.69 -16.00
C LYS A 39 14.99 16.80 -15.40
N ASN A 40 15.11 16.78 -14.07
CA ASN A 40 16.36 16.97 -13.35
C ASN A 40 16.34 16.19 -12.03
N GLU A 41 17.42 15.45 -11.75
CA GLU A 41 17.58 14.67 -10.51
C GLU A 41 17.45 15.51 -9.23
N ARG A 42 17.71 16.83 -9.29
CA ARG A 42 17.47 17.76 -8.18
C ARG A 42 16.01 17.75 -7.70
N HIS A 43 15.06 17.43 -8.57
CA HIS A 43 13.65 17.27 -8.20
C HIS A 43 13.33 15.92 -7.56
N GLY A 44 14.27 14.96 -7.55
CA GLY A 44 14.04 13.63 -6.97
C GLY A 44 13.68 13.69 -5.48
N ARG A 45 14.39 14.51 -4.69
CA ARG A 45 14.08 14.63 -3.24
C ARG A 45 12.69 15.24 -3.00
N PRO A 46 12.30 16.38 -3.59
CA PRO A 46 10.94 16.89 -3.46
C PRO A 46 9.85 15.92 -3.94
N VAL A 47 10.05 15.27 -5.09
CA VAL A 47 9.01 14.44 -5.72
C VAL A 47 8.81 13.11 -5.00
N PHE A 48 9.88 12.42 -4.60
CA PHE A 48 9.77 11.12 -3.94
C PHE A 48 9.69 11.26 -2.42
N TYR A 49 10.66 11.92 -1.80
CA TYR A 49 10.71 12.03 -0.34
C TYR A 49 9.74 13.10 0.18
N GLY A 50 9.74 14.28 -0.43
CA GLY A 50 8.88 15.40 0.00
C GLY A 50 7.39 15.06 -0.07
N ALA A 51 6.94 14.43 -1.15
CA ALA A 51 5.55 13.98 -1.29
C ALA A 51 5.13 13.00 -0.18
N MET A 52 5.98 12.03 0.16
CA MET A 52 5.68 11.06 1.24
C MET A 52 5.54 11.75 2.61
N ILE A 53 6.34 12.78 2.89
CA ILE A 53 6.19 13.56 4.13
C ILE A 53 4.86 14.31 4.15
N VAL A 54 4.45 14.92 3.03
CA VAL A 54 3.16 15.61 2.93
C VAL A 54 2.00 14.63 3.11
N GLU A 55 2.04 13.46 2.47
CA GLU A 55 1.04 12.40 2.65
C GLU A 55 0.97 11.95 4.11
N GLY A 56 2.11 11.78 4.78
CA GLY A 56 2.18 11.44 6.20
C GLY A 56 1.52 12.49 7.10
N ILE A 57 1.75 13.78 6.84
CA ILE A 57 1.11 14.88 7.59
C ILE A 57 -0.41 14.84 7.39
N VAL A 58 -0.87 14.70 6.14
CA VAL A 58 -2.31 14.61 5.84
C VAL A 58 -2.93 13.38 6.52
N ALA A 59 -2.26 12.23 6.51
CA ALA A 59 -2.71 11.03 7.18
C ALA A 59 -2.84 11.22 8.70
N LEU A 60 -1.89 11.91 9.34
CA LEU A 60 -1.95 12.22 10.78
C LEU A 60 -3.11 13.16 11.13
N ILE A 61 -3.37 14.17 10.30
CA ILE A 61 -4.52 15.08 10.47
C ILE A 61 -5.83 14.29 10.41
N TRP A 62 -5.98 13.42 9.41
CA TRP A 62 -7.18 12.58 9.26
C TRP A 62 -7.32 11.54 10.38
N ALA A 63 -6.22 10.96 10.87
CA ALA A 63 -6.24 10.06 12.01
C ALA A 63 -6.71 10.77 13.29
N ALA A 64 -6.22 12.00 13.54
CA ALA A 64 -6.65 12.80 14.68
C ALA A 64 -8.13 13.21 14.57
N ALA A 65 -8.56 13.67 13.40
CA ALA A 65 -9.96 14.05 13.16
C ALA A 65 -10.92 12.85 13.30
N ALA A 66 -10.55 11.70 12.75
CA ALA A 66 -11.34 10.47 12.89
C ALA A 66 -11.41 10.01 14.35
N THR A 67 -10.31 10.07 15.09
CA THR A 67 -10.28 9.68 16.52
C THR A 67 -11.23 10.55 17.35
N ALA A 68 -11.17 11.88 17.17
CA ALA A 68 -12.06 12.81 17.85
C ALA A 68 -13.54 12.59 17.48
N PHE A 69 -13.81 12.31 16.20
CA PHE A 69 -15.17 12.01 15.73
C PHE A 69 -15.72 10.73 16.38
N PHE A 70 -14.95 9.63 16.34
CA PHE A 70 -15.38 8.33 16.86
C PHE A 70 -15.55 8.31 18.38
N GLU A 71 -14.79 9.14 19.11
CA GLU A 71 -14.97 9.31 20.56
C GLU A 71 -16.34 9.91 20.91
N GLN A 72 -16.82 10.85 20.09
CA GLN A 72 -18.09 11.55 20.34
C GLN A 72 -19.32 10.85 19.76
N HIS A 73 -19.18 10.22 18.59
CA HIS A 73 -20.32 9.72 17.81
C HIS A 73 -20.42 8.19 17.78
N GLY A 74 -19.42 7.46 18.27
CA GLY A 74 -19.36 6.00 18.14
C GLY A 74 -19.02 5.54 16.73
N THR A 75 -19.03 4.23 16.48
CA THR A 75 -18.43 3.60 15.28
C THR A 75 -19.40 3.23 14.16
N ASP A 76 -20.70 3.50 14.32
CA ASP A 76 -21.74 3.10 13.35
C ASP A 76 -21.84 4.05 12.15
N PHE A 77 -20.69 4.40 11.57
CA PHE A 77 -20.59 5.28 10.40
C PHE A 77 -19.69 4.66 9.34
N THR A 78 -20.09 4.77 8.07
CA THR A 78 -19.22 4.46 6.95
C THR A 78 -18.11 5.50 6.83
N ALA A 79 -16.94 5.11 6.31
CA ALA A 79 -15.83 6.04 6.10
C ALA A 79 -16.22 7.30 5.30
N ALA A 80 -17.11 7.15 4.30
CA ALA A 80 -17.62 8.27 3.51
C ALA A 80 -18.47 9.24 4.34
N GLN A 81 -19.32 8.72 5.23
CA GLN A 81 -20.14 9.55 6.13
C GLN A 81 -19.27 10.29 7.15
N VAL A 82 -18.24 9.64 7.70
CA VAL A 82 -17.30 10.28 8.62
C VAL A 82 -16.58 11.45 7.95
N VAL A 83 -16.08 11.24 6.72
CA VAL A 83 -15.44 12.30 5.94
C VAL A 83 -16.40 13.46 5.68
N ASP A 84 -17.62 13.18 5.22
CA ASP A 84 -18.61 14.22 4.92
C ASP A 84 -18.98 15.04 6.16
N PHE A 85 -19.16 14.36 7.31
CA PHE A 85 -19.47 15.00 8.57
C PHE A 85 -18.34 15.90 9.05
N ILE A 86 -17.11 15.37 9.14
CA ILE A 86 -15.93 16.14 9.58
C ILE A 86 -15.72 17.35 8.67
N CYS A 87 -15.84 17.17 7.34
CA CYS A 87 -15.70 18.25 6.38
C CYS A 87 -16.72 19.37 6.58
N LYS A 88 -17.99 19.04 6.83
CA LYS A 88 -19.05 20.05 7.00
C LYS A 88 -19.01 20.71 8.37
N ASP A 89 -18.76 19.94 9.42
CA ASP A 89 -18.80 20.39 10.80
C ASP A 89 -17.59 21.30 11.12
N TRP A 90 -16.38 20.89 10.74
CA TRP A 90 -15.16 21.61 11.12
C TRP A 90 -14.77 22.73 10.15
N LEU A 91 -15.03 22.56 8.84
CA LEU A 91 -14.60 23.52 7.81
C LEU A 91 -15.73 24.43 7.31
N GLY A 92 -16.96 24.24 7.81
CA GLY A 92 -18.16 24.92 7.33
C GLY A 92 -18.54 24.52 5.90
N VAL A 93 -19.62 25.09 5.36
CA VAL A 93 -20.17 24.67 4.04
C VAL A 93 -19.15 24.84 2.90
N ILE A 94 -18.46 25.98 2.85
CA ILE A 94 -17.49 26.27 1.77
C ILE A 94 -16.25 25.40 1.89
N GLY A 95 -15.67 25.28 3.09
CA GLY A 95 -14.50 24.46 3.33
C GLY A 95 -14.79 22.96 3.18
N GLY A 96 -15.98 22.52 3.57
CA GLY A 96 -16.44 21.14 3.40
C GLY A 96 -16.59 20.74 1.93
N ILE A 97 -17.15 21.61 1.08
CA ILE A 97 -17.22 21.36 -0.38
C ILE A 97 -15.81 21.19 -0.96
N LEU A 98 -14.88 22.10 -0.64
CA LEU A 98 -13.51 22.03 -1.13
C LEU A 98 -12.78 20.77 -0.63
N ALA A 99 -12.97 20.39 0.62
CA ALA A 99 -12.36 19.19 1.20
C ALA A 99 -12.90 17.90 0.57
N VAL A 100 -14.23 17.80 0.37
CA VAL A 100 -14.84 16.65 -0.31
C VAL A 100 -14.35 16.53 -1.76
N LEU A 101 -14.23 17.64 -2.48
CA LEU A 101 -13.65 17.64 -3.83
C LEU A 101 -12.20 17.13 -3.83
N GLY A 102 -11.38 17.54 -2.85
CA GLY A 102 -10.02 17.04 -2.69
C GLY A 102 -9.95 15.54 -2.37
N VAL A 103 -10.78 15.09 -1.43
CA VAL A 103 -10.85 13.68 -1.02
C VAL A 103 -11.36 12.79 -2.16
N ILE A 104 -12.24 13.28 -3.04
CA ILE A 104 -12.70 12.54 -4.21
C ILE A 104 -11.68 12.59 -5.36
N ALA A 105 -11.01 13.74 -5.56
CA ALA A 105 -10.05 13.90 -6.64
C ALA A 105 -8.82 12.99 -6.47
N ALA A 106 -8.32 12.81 -5.24
CA ALA A 106 -7.12 12.02 -4.98
C ALA A 106 -7.24 10.53 -5.37
N PRO A 107 -8.31 9.79 -5.01
CA PRO A 107 -8.55 8.44 -5.50
C PRO A 107 -8.75 8.34 -7.01
N ILE A 108 -9.39 9.35 -7.64
CA ILE A 108 -9.60 9.34 -9.10
C ILE A 108 -8.26 9.44 -9.83
N THR A 109 -7.42 10.41 -9.46
CA THR A 109 -6.11 10.60 -10.09
C THR A 109 -5.14 9.45 -9.78
N SER A 110 -5.18 8.93 -8.55
CA SER A 110 -4.42 7.74 -8.17
C SER A 110 -4.88 6.50 -8.93
N GLY A 111 -6.19 6.34 -9.12
CA GLY A 111 -6.80 5.25 -9.87
C GLY A 111 -6.44 5.28 -11.36
N ASP A 112 -6.47 6.45 -12.01
CA ASP A 112 -5.99 6.60 -13.40
C ASP A 112 -4.51 6.21 -13.51
N THR A 113 -3.69 6.66 -12.56
CA THR A 113 -2.28 6.30 -12.50
C THR A 113 -2.08 4.79 -12.27
N ALA A 114 -2.91 4.15 -11.43
CA ALA A 114 -2.89 2.71 -11.21
C ALA A 114 -3.20 1.93 -12.49
N MET A 115 -4.27 2.29 -13.19
CA MET A 115 -4.68 1.62 -14.44
C MET A 115 -3.64 1.79 -15.54
N ARG A 116 -3.04 2.98 -15.63
CA ARG A 116 -1.92 3.24 -16.55
C ARG A 116 -0.70 2.39 -16.20
N SER A 117 -0.33 2.30 -14.92
CA SER A 117 0.79 1.48 -14.46
C SER A 117 0.55 0.00 -14.74
N ALA A 118 -0.62 -0.53 -14.38
CA ALA A 118 -1.02 -1.91 -14.62
C ALA A 118 -0.91 -2.28 -16.11
N ARG A 119 -1.41 -1.42 -17.00
CA ARG A 119 -1.29 -1.63 -18.45
C ARG A 119 0.16 -1.71 -18.91
N LEU A 120 1.03 -0.83 -18.41
CA LEU A 120 2.43 -0.80 -18.81
C LEU A 120 3.19 -2.01 -18.27
N ILE A 121 2.91 -2.44 -17.04
CA ILE A 121 3.46 -3.68 -16.47
C ILE A 121 3.04 -4.89 -17.31
N LEU A 122 1.75 -5.01 -17.67
CA LEU A 122 1.28 -6.09 -18.55
C LEU A 122 1.92 -6.04 -19.94
N ALA A 123 2.09 -4.83 -20.49
CA ALA A 123 2.75 -4.65 -21.77
C ALA A 123 4.22 -5.12 -21.72
N ASP A 124 4.93 -4.82 -20.63
CA ASP A 124 6.32 -5.23 -20.43
C ASP A 124 6.42 -6.76 -20.24
N MET A 125 5.52 -7.36 -19.46
CA MET A 125 5.44 -8.82 -19.28
C MET A 125 5.17 -9.57 -20.58
N LEU A 126 4.26 -9.04 -21.41
CA LEU A 126 3.89 -9.62 -22.70
C LEU A 126 4.81 -9.18 -23.85
N LYS A 127 5.86 -8.37 -23.56
CA LYS A 127 6.76 -7.75 -24.54
C LYS A 127 6.01 -7.07 -25.69
N MET A 128 4.89 -6.43 -25.38
CA MET A 128 3.98 -5.83 -26.35
C MET A 128 4.16 -4.32 -26.44
N GLU A 129 4.67 -3.84 -27.58
CA GLU A 129 4.82 -2.40 -27.79
C GLU A 129 3.48 -1.65 -27.78
N GLN A 130 3.39 -0.59 -26.96
CA GLN A 130 2.20 0.24 -26.75
C GLN A 130 2.07 1.43 -27.72
N LYS A 131 2.58 1.32 -28.96
CA LYS A 131 2.53 2.40 -29.96
C LYS A 131 1.14 2.51 -30.62
N SER A 132 0.58 1.39 -31.06
CA SER A 132 -0.74 1.34 -31.71
C SER A 132 -1.89 1.37 -30.70
N ILE A 133 -2.96 2.09 -31.02
CA ILE A 133 -4.17 2.16 -30.20
C ILE A 133 -4.85 0.80 -30.00
N SER A 134 -4.81 -0.08 -31.00
CA SER A 134 -5.41 -1.41 -30.92
C SER A 134 -4.72 -2.27 -29.87
N LYS A 135 -3.38 -2.21 -29.79
CA LYS A 135 -2.59 -2.91 -28.75
C LYS A 135 -2.82 -2.33 -27.36
N ARG A 136 -3.08 -1.01 -27.27
CA ARG A 136 -3.47 -0.37 -26.00
C ARG A 136 -4.83 -0.87 -25.54
N LEU A 137 -5.83 -0.84 -26.43
CA LEU A 137 -7.19 -1.30 -26.14
C LEU A 137 -7.24 -2.78 -25.76
N LEU A 138 -6.45 -3.62 -26.42
CA LEU A 138 -6.34 -5.04 -26.10
C LEU A 138 -5.93 -5.29 -24.64
N LEU A 139 -5.06 -4.46 -24.07
CA LEU A 139 -4.67 -4.57 -22.65
C LEU A 139 -5.62 -3.78 -21.73
N CYS A 140 -6.15 -2.65 -22.18
CA CYS A 140 -7.09 -1.85 -21.38
C CYS A 140 -8.41 -2.59 -21.15
N ALA A 141 -8.99 -3.21 -22.19
CA ALA A 141 -10.34 -3.78 -22.10
C ALA A 141 -10.46 -4.88 -21.01
N PRO A 142 -9.52 -5.83 -20.89
CA PRO A 142 -9.52 -6.78 -19.78
C PRO A 142 -9.35 -6.12 -18.41
N LEU A 143 -8.48 -5.11 -18.29
CA LEU A 143 -8.30 -4.36 -17.05
C LEU A 143 -9.59 -3.65 -16.62
N PHE A 144 -10.27 -2.97 -17.56
CA PHE A 144 -11.55 -2.32 -17.28
C PHE A 144 -12.65 -3.33 -16.94
N ALA A 145 -12.72 -4.46 -17.63
CA ALA A 145 -13.67 -5.51 -17.33
C ALA A 145 -13.46 -6.10 -15.92
N ALA A 146 -12.20 -6.33 -15.53
CA ALA A 146 -11.85 -6.78 -14.18
C ALA A 146 -12.22 -5.74 -13.11
N SER A 147 -11.88 -4.47 -13.32
CA SER A 147 -12.24 -3.37 -12.41
C SER A 147 -13.76 -3.19 -12.28
N LEU A 148 -14.50 -3.32 -13.37
CA LEU A 148 -15.97 -3.28 -13.35
C LEU A 148 -16.55 -4.49 -12.59
N GLY A 149 -15.98 -5.67 -12.78
CA GLY A 149 -16.36 -6.87 -12.02
C GLY A 149 -16.15 -6.70 -10.51
N LEU A 150 -15.01 -6.12 -10.10
CA LEU A 150 -14.75 -5.79 -8.70
C LEU A 150 -15.71 -4.72 -8.16
N LEU A 151 -16.05 -3.71 -8.96
CA LEU A 151 -17.05 -2.70 -8.58
C LEU A 151 -18.43 -3.33 -8.36
N ILE A 152 -18.88 -4.18 -9.29
CA ILE A 152 -20.15 -4.90 -9.17
C ILE A 152 -20.13 -5.78 -7.91
N PHE A 153 -19.04 -6.53 -7.68
CA PHE A 153 -18.87 -7.33 -6.46
C PHE A 153 -18.95 -6.47 -5.18
N SER A 154 -18.35 -5.28 -5.20
CA SER A 154 -18.35 -4.34 -4.07
C SER A 154 -19.75 -3.82 -3.74
N ILE A 155 -20.62 -3.68 -4.73
CA ILE A 155 -21.98 -3.13 -4.58
C ILE A 155 -22.99 -4.24 -4.24
N MET A 156 -22.81 -5.44 -4.83
CA MET A 156 -23.73 -6.57 -4.63
C MET A 156 -23.58 -7.27 -3.29
N ASN A 157 -22.40 -7.20 -2.66
CA ASN A 157 -22.15 -7.82 -1.36
C ASN A 157 -22.02 -6.74 -0.28
N ASN A 158 -22.73 -6.92 0.84
CA ASN A 158 -22.65 -6.01 1.99
C ASN A 158 -21.21 -5.81 2.49
N ASP A 159 -20.39 -6.88 2.48
CA ASP A 159 -18.97 -6.85 2.87
C ASP A 159 -18.01 -6.72 1.68
N GLY A 160 -18.53 -6.45 0.47
CA GLY A 160 -17.74 -6.51 -0.77
C GLY A 160 -16.55 -5.54 -0.76
N PHE A 161 -16.78 -4.29 -0.33
CA PHE A 161 -15.71 -3.30 -0.17
C PHE A 161 -14.65 -3.75 0.84
N THR A 162 -15.08 -4.24 2.01
CA THR A 162 -14.18 -4.68 3.08
C THR A 162 -13.30 -5.84 2.61
N ILE A 163 -13.88 -6.81 1.88
CA ILE A 163 -13.13 -7.93 1.31
C ILE A 163 -12.10 -7.43 0.29
N ILE A 164 -12.50 -6.59 -0.66
CA ILE A 164 -11.57 -6.01 -1.66
C ILE A 164 -10.45 -5.24 -0.96
N TRP A 165 -10.79 -4.43 0.04
CA TRP A 165 -9.82 -3.63 0.78
C TRP A 165 -8.77 -4.50 1.48
N ARG A 166 -9.17 -5.63 2.05
CA ARG A 166 -8.24 -6.58 2.69
C ARG A 166 -7.26 -7.19 1.71
N TYR A 167 -7.73 -7.62 0.54
CA TYR A 167 -6.85 -8.10 -0.53
C TYR A 167 -5.92 -7.00 -1.02
N PHE A 168 -6.44 -5.80 -1.26
CA PHE A 168 -5.63 -4.64 -1.64
C PHE A 168 -4.52 -4.37 -0.61
N SER A 169 -4.89 -4.27 0.67
CA SER A 169 -3.99 -4.01 1.79
C SER A 169 -2.86 -5.04 1.86
N TRP A 170 -3.19 -6.33 1.79
CA TRP A 170 -2.21 -7.40 1.84
C TRP A 170 -1.31 -7.44 0.60
N CYS A 171 -1.87 -7.30 -0.60
CA CYS A 171 -1.09 -7.23 -1.85
C CYS A 171 -0.12 -6.04 -1.82
N ASN A 172 -0.57 -4.88 -1.36
CA ASN A 172 0.25 -3.68 -1.23
C ASN A 172 1.42 -3.90 -0.26
N GLN A 173 1.17 -4.54 0.88
CA GLN A 173 2.24 -4.83 1.85
C GLN A 173 3.18 -5.93 1.40
N THR A 174 2.69 -6.93 0.68
CA THR A 174 3.55 -7.95 0.08
C THR A 174 4.48 -7.33 -0.95
N LEU A 175 3.97 -6.42 -1.78
CA LEU A 175 4.78 -5.70 -2.75
C LEU A 175 5.82 -4.79 -2.07
N SER A 176 5.48 -4.16 -0.93
CA SER A 176 6.43 -3.34 -0.16
C SER A 176 7.60 -4.18 0.35
N VAL A 177 7.35 -5.41 0.82
CA VAL A 177 8.40 -6.36 1.25
C VAL A 177 9.38 -6.65 0.12
N PHE A 178 8.90 -7.06 -1.05
CA PHE A 178 9.78 -7.38 -2.18
C PHE A 178 10.57 -6.16 -2.65
N THR A 179 9.93 -4.99 -2.68
CA THR A 179 10.58 -3.74 -3.06
C THR A 179 11.68 -3.37 -2.07
N LEU A 180 11.41 -3.44 -0.76
CA LEU A 180 12.38 -3.14 0.28
C LEU A 180 13.59 -4.08 0.23
N TRP A 181 13.38 -5.37 -0.02
CA TRP A 181 14.47 -6.32 -0.20
C TRP A 181 15.30 -6.00 -1.45
N ALA A 182 14.65 -5.67 -2.56
CA ALA A 182 15.35 -5.25 -3.79
C ALA A 182 16.19 -3.99 -3.56
N ILE A 183 15.65 -2.97 -2.87
CA ILE A 183 16.40 -1.75 -2.53
C ILE A 183 17.54 -2.07 -1.55
N THR A 184 17.32 -2.97 -0.58
CA THR A 184 18.37 -3.38 0.37
C THR A 184 19.55 -4.01 -0.36
N VAL A 185 19.29 -4.93 -1.29
CA VAL A 185 20.31 -5.52 -2.16
C VAL A 185 21.04 -4.45 -2.97
N TYR A 186 20.29 -3.53 -3.60
CA TYR A 186 20.87 -2.42 -4.35
C TYR A 186 21.79 -1.54 -3.49
N LEU A 187 21.36 -1.15 -2.28
CA LEU A 187 22.17 -0.32 -1.38
C LEU A 187 23.45 -1.02 -0.91
N VAL A 188 23.41 -2.35 -0.71
CA VAL A 188 24.62 -3.14 -0.40
C VAL A 188 25.60 -3.09 -1.57
N LEU A 189 25.13 -3.32 -2.80
CA LEU A 189 25.98 -3.29 -4.00
C LEU A 189 26.59 -1.90 -4.24
N GLU A 190 25.82 -0.84 -3.96
CA GLU A 190 26.26 0.55 -4.06
C GLU A 190 27.08 1.04 -2.85
N LYS A 191 27.37 0.17 -1.87
CA LYS A 191 28.11 0.50 -0.63
C LYS A 191 27.48 1.66 0.16
N LYS A 192 26.16 1.78 0.11
CA LYS A 192 25.38 2.80 0.85
C LYS A 192 24.76 2.19 2.11
N ASN A 193 24.20 3.05 2.96
CA ASN A 193 23.56 2.63 4.20
C ASN A 193 22.28 1.80 3.93
N TYR A 194 22.43 0.48 3.83
CA TYR A 194 21.35 -0.47 3.59
C TYR A 194 20.45 -0.73 4.81
N PHE A 195 20.87 -0.34 6.02
CA PHE A 195 20.05 -0.52 7.23
C PHE A 195 18.72 0.24 7.16
N VAL A 196 18.70 1.35 6.42
CA VAL A 196 17.51 2.19 6.20
C VAL A 196 16.36 1.38 5.58
N THR A 197 16.66 0.40 4.72
CA THR A 197 15.65 -0.46 4.09
C THR A 197 15.61 -1.86 4.67
N LEU A 198 16.72 -2.38 5.21
CA LEU A 198 16.77 -3.71 5.81
C LEU A 198 15.86 -3.83 7.03
N ILE A 199 15.87 -2.85 7.93
CA ILE A 199 15.05 -2.88 9.16
C ILE A 199 13.55 -2.93 8.79
N PRO A 200 13.03 -2.01 7.93
CA PRO A 200 11.68 -2.13 7.40
C PRO A 200 11.42 -3.45 6.65
N ALA A 201 12.37 -3.95 5.85
CA ALA A 201 12.19 -5.20 5.10
C ALA A 201 11.93 -6.39 6.02
N LEU A 202 12.73 -6.52 7.09
CA LEU A 202 12.60 -7.59 8.07
C LEU A 202 11.30 -7.49 8.87
N PHE A 203 10.95 -6.28 9.30
CA PHE A 203 9.71 -6.02 10.02
C PHE A 203 8.49 -6.36 9.16
N MET A 204 8.46 -5.86 7.92
CA MET A 204 7.35 -6.12 7.00
C MET A 204 7.28 -7.57 6.57
N THR A 205 8.42 -8.27 6.48
CA THR A 205 8.45 -9.73 6.26
C THR A 205 7.71 -10.44 7.40
N CYS A 206 7.96 -10.07 8.66
CA CYS A 206 7.23 -10.62 9.82
C CYS A 206 5.73 -10.31 9.75
N VAL A 207 5.38 -9.05 9.47
CA VAL A 207 3.98 -8.59 9.36
C VAL A 207 3.20 -9.38 8.31
N VAL A 208 3.73 -9.45 7.08
CA VAL A 208 3.02 -10.09 5.95
C VAL A 208 2.91 -11.60 6.15
N THR A 209 3.96 -12.25 6.64
CA THR A 209 3.95 -13.70 6.89
C THR A 209 3.04 -14.07 8.05
N THR A 210 3.05 -13.30 9.14
CA THR A 210 2.10 -13.48 10.24
C THR A 210 0.67 -13.25 9.76
N TYR A 211 0.43 -12.22 8.93
CA TYR A 211 -0.92 -11.88 8.46
C TYR A 211 -1.52 -13.00 7.64
N ILE A 212 -0.80 -13.52 6.64
CA ILE A 212 -1.33 -14.60 5.79
C ILE A 212 -1.60 -15.88 6.60
N CYS A 213 -0.90 -16.09 7.72
CA CYS A 213 -1.19 -17.19 8.63
C CYS A 213 -2.49 -16.98 9.44
N ILE A 214 -2.75 -15.77 9.94
CA ILE A 214 -3.92 -15.47 10.79
C ILE A 214 -5.18 -15.19 9.96
N ALA A 215 -5.03 -14.53 8.82
CA ALA A 215 -6.14 -13.90 8.11
C ALA A 215 -7.21 -14.92 7.63
N PRO A 216 -8.50 -14.57 7.69
CA PRO A 216 -9.61 -15.35 7.13
C PRO A 216 -9.46 -15.79 5.67
N GLU A 217 -8.77 -15.02 4.84
CA GLU A 217 -8.46 -15.31 3.44
C GLU A 217 -7.18 -16.14 3.26
N GLY A 218 -6.39 -16.26 4.34
CA GLY A 218 -5.15 -17.03 4.39
C GLY A 218 -5.35 -18.39 5.06
N PHE A 219 -4.38 -18.79 5.89
CA PHE A 219 -4.33 -20.13 6.48
C PHE A 219 -5.19 -20.32 7.74
N ARG A 220 -5.77 -19.25 8.30
CA ARG A 220 -6.66 -19.30 9.49
C ARG A 220 -6.05 -20.05 10.67
N MET A 221 -4.75 -19.91 10.87
CA MET A 221 -4.01 -20.55 11.95
C MET A 221 -4.25 -19.83 13.28
N ASN A 222 -4.01 -20.55 14.38
CA ASN A 222 -3.97 -19.93 15.70
C ASN A 222 -2.87 -18.86 15.76
N GLU A 223 -3.14 -17.76 16.46
CA GLU A 223 -2.23 -16.62 16.60
C GLU A 223 -0.83 -17.02 17.08
N THR A 224 -0.71 -17.90 18.06
CA THR A 224 0.59 -18.35 18.60
C THR A 224 1.42 -19.03 17.52
N ILE A 225 0.82 -19.91 16.72
CA ILE A 225 1.49 -20.60 15.62
C ILE A 225 1.89 -19.59 14.55
N ALA A 226 1.01 -18.66 14.22
CA ALA A 226 1.29 -17.62 13.22
C ALA A 226 2.45 -16.70 13.63
N TYR A 227 2.53 -16.28 14.91
CA TYR A 227 3.66 -15.47 15.39
C TYR A 227 4.98 -16.24 15.34
N ILE A 228 4.97 -17.54 15.64
CA ILE A 228 6.16 -18.40 15.50
C ILE A 228 6.58 -18.47 14.03
N ILE A 229 5.65 -18.70 13.11
CA ILE A 229 5.93 -18.75 11.67
C ILE A 229 6.50 -17.42 11.18
N GLY A 230 5.91 -16.29 11.59
CA GLY A 230 6.40 -14.96 11.23
C GLY A 230 7.83 -14.72 11.72
N GLY A 231 8.11 -15.07 12.99
CA GLY A 231 9.46 -15.00 13.55
C GLY A 231 10.48 -15.88 12.82
N VAL A 232 10.11 -17.14 12.53
CA VAL A 232 10.97 -18.08 11.79
C VAL A 232 11.23 -17.57 10.37
N ALA A 233 10.22 -17.02 9.69
CA ALA A 233 10.38 -16.47 8.35
C ALA A 233 11.34 -15.27 8.35
N THR A 234 11.24 -14.38 9.34
CA THR A 234 12.17 -13.25 9.49
C THR A 234 13.59 -13.72 9.80
N ILE A 235 13.79 -14.68 10.71
CA ILE A 235 15.12 -15.24 11.01
C ILE A 235 15.71 -15.89 9.76
N THR A 236 14.90 -16.64 9.01
CA THR A 236 15.33 -17.27 7.75
C THR A 236 15.77 -16.22 6.74
N ALA A 237 15.02 -15.12 6.62
CA ALA A 237 15.38 -14.02 5.74
C ALA A 237 16.69 -13.33 6.16
N ILE A 238 16.94 -13.17 7.47
CA ILE A 238 18.22 -12.65 8.01
C ILE A 238 19.38 -13.57 7.63
N VAL A 239 19.24 -14.87 7.89
CA VAL A 239 20.29 -15.87 7.62
C VAL A 239 20.59 -15.93 6.12
N TRP A 240 19.54 -15.93 5.29
CA TRP A 240 19.69 -15.91 3.84
C TRP A 240 20.38 -14.63 3.38
N PHE A 241 19.94 -13.46 3.84
CA PHE A 241 20.56 -12.19 3.49
C PHE A 241 22.02 -12.12 3.91
N ALA A 242 22.36 -12.54 5.13
CA ALA A 242 23.74 -12.58 5.62
C ALA A 242 24.63 -13.51 4.77
N SER A 243 24.11 -14.69 4.41
CA SER A 243 24.81 -15.65 3.55
C SER A 243 25.02 -15.09 2.14
N TRP A 244 24.00 -14.46 1.56
CA TRP A 244 24.08 -13.79 0.27
C TRP A 244 25.08 -12.64 0.30
N LYS A 245 25.02 -11.79 1.33
CA LYS A 245 25.92 -10.64 1.49
C LYS A 245 27.37 -11.10 1.58
N LYS A 246 27.69 -12.10 2.41
CA LYS A 246 29.06 -12.62 2.53
C LYS A 246 29.64 -13.12 1.21
N LYS A 247 28.80 -13.65 0.31
CA LYS A 247 29.24 -14.16 -1.00
C LYS A 247 29.37 -13.08 -2.07
N ASN A 248 28.56 -12.02 -1.99
CA ASN A 248 28.40 -11.04 -3.08
C ASN A 248 28.85 -9.63 -2.70
N GLU A 249 29.28 -9.40 -1.46
CA GLU A 249 29.90 -8.14 -1.07
C GLU A 249 31.25 -8.05 -1.81
N PRO A 250 31.44 -7.06 -2.70
CA PRO A 250 32.66 -6.95 -3.48
C PRO A 250 33.85 -6.75 -2.53
N VAL A 251 34.81 -7.68 -2.58
CA VAL A 251 36.09 -7.59 -1.89
C VAL A 251 36.82 -6.35 -2.42
N LEU A 252 37.39 -5.57 -1.49
CA LEU A 252 38.18 -4.37 -1.78
C LEU A 252 39.33 -4.64 -2.76
#